data_AF-A0AAN8JDJ3-F1
#
_entry.id   AF-A0AAN8JDJ3-F1
#
_cell.length_a   1.000
_cell.length_b   1.000
_cell.length_c   1.000
_cell.angle_alpha   90.00
_cell.angle_beta   90.00
_cell.angle_gamma   90.00
#
_symmetry.space_group_name_H-M   'P 1'
#
loop_
_entity.id
_entity.type
_entity.pdbx_description
1 polymer ?
#
loop_
_entity_poly.entity_id
_entity_poly.type
_entity_poly.pdbx_seq_one_letter_code
_entity_poly.pdbx_strand_id
1 'polypeptide(L)'
;MLNQLSTADRLDIVWDRYLPDSLKSHTRLIRGDGMSLRVEANTRLSSNWKSFFRVNSNKTSLFHFLAENMSDVDVPNGKVLCTTLEDKVLCSQTDVSDLEPCNHEEADTRMLLHCKHAATQGFKNILVVATDTDVVLLSIALAPYLDCQLWLNFGHGAHKRYIPSHQIAEKLGLNISRGLLLFHAFTGCDTVSTFSGIGKTTAWNVWMPMKEIITPIFIQLSMPAQIDEAVMCQLERFTVAMYKSTLPILTVNEARMNQGDRNIENILPTQDALIQHAKRAAYQSGHIWGQTLDKHPVIPCPSEWGWTREETSWVHKWTTLPEAAKVCRELLKCGCKTNCSGRCRCCKAGLRCTHLCFCSGQCAQ
;
A
#
# COMPACT_ATOMS: atom_id res chain seq x y z
N MET A 1 6.31 13.05 -25.12
CA MET A 1 5.59 13.78 -24.06
C MET A 1 4.97 15.05 -24.62
N LEU A 2 5.76 15.96 -25.19
CA LEU A 2 5.27 17.25 -25.71
C LEU A 2 4.16 17.16 -26.77
N ASN A 3 4.08 16.09 -27.57
CA ASN A 3 2.96 15.90 -28.50
C ASN A 3 1.58 15.92 -27.82
N GLN A 4 1.49 15.66 -26.51
CA GLN A 4 0.24 15.80 -25.75
C GLN A 4 -0.24 17.26 -25.67
N LEU A 5 0.67 18.24 -25.71
CA LEU A 5 0.33 19.67 -25.84
C LEU A 5 -0.28 20.01 -27.21
N SER A 6 -0.34 19.11 -28.19
CA SER A 6 -1.14 19.37 -29.39
C SER A 6 -2.64 19.37 -29.09
N THR A 7 -3.09 18.54 -28.15
CA THR A 7 -4.50 18.31 -27.83
C THR A 7 -4.93 18.84 -26.48
N ALA A 8 -4.01 18.92 -25.51
CA ALA A 8 -4.29 19.44 -24.17
C ALA A 8 -3.97 20.93 -24.07
N ASP A 9 -4.74 21.65 -23.25
CA ASP A 9 -4.48 23.04 -22.88
C ASP A 9 -3.47 23.15 -21.74
N ARG A 10 -3.36 22.10 -20.92
CA ARG A 10 -2.42 21.98 -19.81
C ARG A 10 -1.80 20.59 -19.78
N LEU A 11 -0.49 20.52 -19.60
CA LEU A 11 0.27 19.28 -19.41
C LEU A 11 1.10 19.36 -18.13
N ASP A 12 0.90 18.40 -17.25
CA ASP A 12 1.65 18.27 -16.00
C ASP A 12 2.50 17.00 -16.05
N ILE A 13 3.81 17.14 -15.86
CA ILE A 13 4.76 16.03 -15.80
C ILE A 13 5.28 15.90 -14.38
N VAL A 14 4.86 14.84 -13.70
CA VAL A 14 5.12 14.61 -12.27
C VAL A 14 6.11 13.47 -12.11
N TRP A 15 7.14 13.68 -11.29
CA TRP A 15 8.23 12.73 -11.02
C TRP A 15 8.22 12.29 -9.57
N ASP A 16 8.69 11.05 -9.32
CA ASP A 16 8.98 10.59 -7.96
C ASP A 16 10.15 11.37 -7.36
N ARG A 17 10.14 11.45 -6.03
CA ARG A 17 11.27 11.85 -5.21
C ARG A 17 11.85 10.63 -4.51
N TYR A 18 13.17 10.50 -4.50
CA TYR A 18 13.85 9.35 -3.88
C TYR A 18 14.50 9.78 -2.56
N LEU A 19 13.74 9.73 -1.47
CA LEU A 19 14.23 10.10 -0.14
C LEU A 19 14.98 8.93 0.53
N PRO A 20 16.12 9.17 1.23
CA PRO A 20 16.90 8.12 1.88
C PRO A 20 16.13 7.32 2.94
N ASP A 21 15.37 7.98 3.80
CA ASP A 21 14.66 7.36 4.94
C ASP A 21 13.22 6.91 4.61
N SER A 22 12.89 6.73 3.32
CA SER A 22 11.56 6.30 2.87
C SER A 22 11.23 4.86 3.26
N LEU A 23 9.94 4.54 3.50
CA LEU A 23 9.47 3.15 3.62
C LEU A 23 9.74 2.33 2.34
N LYS A 24 9.73 2.96 1.17
CA LYS A 24 10.04 2.27 -0.10
C LYS A 24 11.54 2.10 -0.34
N SER A 25 12.41 2.73 0.47
CA SER A 25 13.87 2.59 0.35
C SER A 25 14.31 1.12 0.47
N HIS A 26 13.77 0.38 1.45
CA HIS A 26 14.07 -1.03 1.67
C HIS A 26 13.63 -1.90 0.49
N THR A 27 12.39 -1.71 0.01
CA THR A 27 11.87 -2.42 -1.17
C THR A 27 12.72 -2.15 -2.42
N ARG A 28 13.33 -0.96 -2.53
CA ARG A 28 14.25 -0.60 -3.61
C ARG A 28 15.62 -1.30 -3.45
N LEU A 29 16.16 -1.42 -2.23
CA LEU A 29 17.42 -2.12 -1.96
C LEU A 29 17.37 -3.61 -2.34
N ILE A 30 16.23 -4.28 -2.10
CA ILE A 30 16.03 -5.69 -2.48
C ILE A 30 16.15 -5.90 -4.00
N ARG A 31 15.94 -4.86 -4.82
CA ARG A 31 16.02 -4.94 -6.29
C ARG A 31 17.45 -5.03 -6.82
N GLY A 32 18.45 -4.94 -5.93
CA GLY A 32 19.88 -5.18 -6.18
C GLY A 32 20.63 -3.94 -6.68
N ASP A 33 21.96 -4.09 -6.80
CA ASP A 33 22.84 -3.00 -7.21
C ASP A 33 22.80 -2.72 -8.71
N GLY A 34 23.18 -1.50 -9.08
CA GLY A 34 23.27 -1.02 -10.46
C GLY A 34 24.47 -0.11 -10.68
N MET A 35 24.69 0.26 -11.94
CA MET A 35 25.81 1.13 -12.32
C MET A 35 25.44 2.60 -12.09
N SER A 36 26.19 3.32 -11.26
CA SER A 36 26.02 4.77 -11.08
C SER A 36 26.44 5.51 -12.35
N LEU A 37 25.59 6.44 -12.80
CA LEU A 37 25.82 7.23 -14.00
C LEU A 37 25.29 8.65 -13.78
N ARG A 38 26.14 9.66 -14.03
CA ARG A 38 25.70 11.05 -14.08
C ARG A 38 24.94 11.31 -15.37
N VAL A 39 23.78 11.95 -15.29
CA VAL A 39 22.94 12.25 -16.46
C VAL A 39 23.16 13.69 -16.90
N GLU A 40 23.70 13.86 -18.11
CA GLU A 40 23.92 15.12 -18.82
C GLU A 40 23.49 14.97 -20.29
N ALA A 41 23.31 16.08 -21.03
CA ALA A 41 22.79 16.05 -22.40
C ALA A 41 23.58 15.17 -23.38
N ASN A 42 24.89 15.02 -23.16
CA ASN A 42 25.80 14.20 -23.95
C ASN A 42 26.10 12.83 -23.34
N THR A 43 25.46 12.47 -22.22
CA THR A 43 25.69 11.20 -21.53
C THR A 43 25.23 10.05 -22.42
N ARG A 44 26.16 9.13 -22.71
CA ARG A 44 25.80 7.87 -23.38
C ARG A 44 24.95 7.04 -22.43
N LEU A 45 23.65 7.02 -22.70
CA LEU A 45 22.70 6.19 -21.95
C LEU A 45 23.12 4.73 -22.09
N SER A 46 23.20 4.04 -20.95
CA SER A 46 23.58 2.63 -20.94
C SER A 46 22.57 1.82 -21.75
N SER A 47 23.04 0.83 -22.51
CA SER A 47 22.13 -0.14 -23.14
C SER A 47 21.37 -0.99 -22.11
N ASN A 48 21.87 -1.07 -20.87
CA ASN A 48 21.27 -1.82 -19.78
C ASN A 48 20.45 -0.91 -18.84
N TRP A 49 19.31 -0.44 -19.35
CA TRP A 49 18.34 0.36 -18.59
C TRP A 49 17.89 -0.28 -17.27
N LYS A 50 17.82 -1.61 -17.19
CA LYS A 50 17.45 -2.31 -15.95
C LYS A 50 18.44 -2.03 -14.82
N SER A 51 19.74 -2.04 -15.12
CA SER A 51 20.79 -1.72 -14.15
C SER A 51 20.75 -0.24 -13.77
N PHE A 52 20.55 0.65 -14.75
CA PHE A 52 20.45 2.09 -14.51
C PHE A 52 19.31 2.43 -13.55
N PHE A 53 18.11 1.87 -13.75
CA PHE A 53 16.94 2.12 -12.90
C PHE A 53 16.96 1.40 -11.55
N ARG A 54 18.04 0.71 -11.17
CA ARG A 54 18.21 0.20 -9.80
C ARG A 54 18.83 1.24 -8.86
N VAL A 55 19.56 2.21 -9.41
CA VAL A 55 20.25 3.23 -8.62
C VAL A 55 19.35 4.45 -8.47
N ASN A 56 18.99 4.80 -7.22
CA ASN A 56 18.11 5.94 -6.95
C ASN A 56 18.71 7.28 -7.43
N SER A 57 20.01 7.50 -7.24
CA SER A 57 20.68 8.74 -7.68
C SER A 57 20.59 8.94 -9.20
N ASN A 58 20.67 7.85 -9.98
CA ASN A 58 20.52 7.91 -11.43
C ASN A 58 19.12 8.38 -11.84
N LYS A 59 18.09 7.91 -11.12
CA LYS A 59 16.70 8.34 -11.36
C LYS A 59 16.52 9.80 -11.00
N THR A 60 17.01 10.22 -9.83
CA THR A 60 16.97 11.62 -9.41
C THR A 60 17.64 12.51 -10.45
N SER A 61 18.86 12.19 -10.89
CA SER A 61 19.56 12.97 -11.92
C SER A 61 18.82 12.98 -13.26
N LEU A 62 18.24 11.84 -13.68
CA LEU A 62 17.44 11.79 -14.92
C LEU A 62 16.19 12.67 -14.81
N PHE A 63 15.48 12.63 -13.69
CA PHE A 63 14.26 13.40 -13.49
C PHE A 63 14.55 14.88 -13.39
N HIS A 64 15.64 15.28 -12.72
CA HIS A 64 16.11 16.68 -12.69
C HIS A 64 16.41 17.17 -14.10
N PHE A 65 17.24 16.42 -14.84
CA PHE A 65 17.59 16.77 -16.21
C PHE A 65 16.33 16.92 -17.09
N LEU A 66 15.39 15.98 -17.01
CA LEU A 66 14.15 16.05 -17.79
C LEU A 66 13.26 17.22 -17.38
N ALA A 67 13.13 17.51 -16.08
CA ALA A 67 12.32 18.63 -15.59
C ALA A 67 12.88 19.97 -16.08
N GLU A 68 14.19 20.20 -15.94
CA GLU A 68 14.86 21.43 -16.38
C GLU A 68 14.74 21.62 -17.90
N ASN A 69 14.99 20.56 -18.69
CA ASN A 69 14.85 20.66 -20.15
C ASN A 69 13.40 20.89 -20.59
N MET A 70 12.41 20.40 -19.83
CA MET A 70 11.00 20.64 -20.14
C MET A 70 10.59 22.08 -19.83
N SER A 71 11.20 22.73 -18.82
CA SER A 71 10.93 24.15 -18.55
C SER A 71 11.47 25.11 -19.61
N ASP A 72 12.46 24.67 -20.39
CA ASP A 72 13.05 25.46 -21.48
C ASP A 72 12.32 25.30 -22.83
N VAL A 73 11.30 24.45 -22.89
CA VAL A 73 10.52 24.22 -24.13
C VAL A 73 9.62 25.41 -24.41
N ASP A 74 9.60 25.86 -25.67
CA ASP A 74 8.65 26.87 -26.12
C ASP A 74 7.21 26.33 -26.06
N VAL A 75 6.41 26.88 -25.15
CA VAL A 75 5.02 26.46 -24.91
C VAL A 75 4.10 27.31 -25.79
N PRO A 76 3.25 26.70 -26.63
CA PRO A 76 2.32 27.44 -27.47
C PRO A 76 1.45 28.41 -26.65
N ASN A 77 1.16 29.59 -27.20
CA ASN A 77 0.34 30.60 -26.53
C ASN A 77 -0.98 30.03 -26.01
N GLY A 78 -1.29 30.35 -24.76
CA GLY A 78 -2.50 29.90 -24.07
C GLY A 78 -2.43 28.49 -23.51
N LYS A 79 -1.29 27.79 -23.65
CA LYS A 79 -1.07 26.48 -23.05
C LYS A 79 -0.17 26.54 -21.82
N VAL A 80 -0.38 25.60 -20.92
CA VAL A 80 0.35 25.49 -19.66
C VAL A 80 1.18 24.21 -19.66
N LEU A 81 2.48 24.33 -19.39
CA LEU A 81 3.34 23.19 -19.12
C LEU A 81 3.88 23.35 -17.70
N CYS A 82 3.56 22.39 -16.85
CA CYS A 82 4.15 22.30 -15.52
C CYS A 82 4.94 20.98 -15.41
N THR A 83 6.11 21.02 -14.77
CA THR A 83 6.87 19.83 -14.40
C THR A 83 7.41 19.95 -12.99
N THR A 84 7.41 18.86 -12.24
CA THR A 84 7.88 18.88 -10.87
C THR A 84 9.41 18.81 -10.81
N LEU A 85 10.04 19.50 -9.86
CA LEU A 85 11.46 19.34 -9.57
C LEU A 85 11.62 19.27 -8.05
N GLU A 86 11.90 18.09 -7.52
CA GLU A 86 11.90 17.84 -6.07
C GLU A 86 10.60 18.33 -5.41
N ASP A 87 10.67 19.23 -4.44
CA ASP A 87 9.51 19.82 -3.76
C ASP A 87 8.85 20.97 -4.54
N LYS A 88 9.39 21.37 -5.69
CA LYS A 88 8.94 22.52 -6.48
C LYS A 88 8.22 22.10 -7.76
N VAL A 89 7.62 23.09 -8.43
CA VAL A 89 6.99 22.98 -9.74
C VAL A 89 7.53 24.08 -10.66
N LEU A 90 8.21 23.67 -11.73
CA LEU A 90 8.59 24.56 -12.82
C LEU A 90 7.37 24.69 -13.73
N CYS A 91 6.83 25.91 -13.90
CA CYS A 91 5.67 26.12 -14.75
C CYS A 91 5.77 27.43 -15.54
N SER A 92 5.28 27.41 -16.78
CA SER A 92 5.50 28.50 -17.73
C SER A 92 4.63 29.74 -17.49
N GLN A 93 3.37 29.58 -17.08
CA GLN A 93 2.36 30.67 -17.18
C GLN A 93 1.24 30.59 -16.11
N THR A 94 1.45 29.98 -14.96
CA THR A 94 0.37 29.72 -13.99
C THR A 94 0.86 29.84 -12.54
N ASP A 95 0.01 30.37 -11.65
CA ASP A 95 0.28 30.32 -10.22
C ASP A 95 0.31 28.86 -9.74
N VAL A 96 1.44 28.47 -9.14
CA VAL A 96 1.68 27.12 -8.61
C VAL A 96 1.78 27.12 -7.10
N SER A 97 1.38 28.21 -6.43
CA SER A 97 1.43 28.34 -4.97
C SER A 97 0.70 27.21 -4.24
N ASP A 98 -0.35 26.62 -4.82
CA ASP A 98 -1.06 25.46 -4.27
C ASP A 98 -0.41 24.09 -4.57
N LEU A 99 0.66 24.07 -5.37
CA LEU A 99 1.42 22.88 -5.75
C LEU A 99 2.83 22.84 -5.18
N GLU A 100 3.35 23.96 -4.65
CA GLU A 100 4.68 24.03 -4.06
C GLU A 100 4.74 24.88 -2.76
N PRO A 101 5.77 24.67 -1.90
CA PRO A 101 6.54 23.43 -1.82
C PRO A 101 5.63 22.23 -1.54
N CYS A 102 6.02 21.04 -1.97
CA CYS A 102 5.25 19.81 -1.82
C CYS A 102 6.12 18.68 -1.24
N ASN A 103 5.61 18.02 -0.20
CA ASN A 103 6.32 16.93 0.48
C ASN A 103 5.87 15.53 0.05
N HIS A 104 5.09 15.41 -1.02
CA HIS A 104 4.78 14.11 -1.61
C HIS A 104 6.05 13.44 -2.12
N GLU A 105 6.27 12.18 -1.72
CA GLU A 105 7.38 11.38 -2.23
C GLU A 105 7.06 10.83 -3.63
N GLU A 106 5.84 10.33 -3.84
CA GLU A 106 5.51 9.54 -5.03
C GLU A 106 4.68 10.32 -6.05
N ALA A 107 4.94 10.05 -7.33
CA ALA A 107 4.22 10.67 -8.42
C ALA A 107 2.74 10.27 -8.45
N ASP A 108 2.40 9.06 -8.00
CA ASP A 108 1.05 8.51 -7.95
C ASP A 108 0.07 9.38 -7.16
N THR A 109 0.48 9.91 -6.02
CA THR A 109 -0.29 10.80 -5.17
C THR A 109 -0.16 12.23 -5.67
N ARG A 110 1.05 12.68 -5.99
CA ARG A 110 1.28 14.07 -6.39
C ARG A 110 0.53 14.43 -7.68
N MET A 111 0.35 13.50 -8.62
CA MET A 111 -0.42 13.77 -9.83
C MET A 111 -1.90 14.10 -9.53
N LEU A 112 -2.51 13.51 -8.48
CA LEU A 112 -3.89 13.83 -8.10
C LEU A 112 -4.02 15.21 -7.43
N LEU A 113 -2.97 15.67 -6.72
CA LEU A 113 -2.88 17.05 -6.25
C LEU A 113 -2.88 18.03 -7.45
N HIS A 114 -2.12 17.71 -8.50
CA HIS A 114 -2.13 18.48 -9.75
C HIS A 114 -3.50 18.44 -10.44
N CYS A 115 -4.20 17.31 -10.43
CA CYS A 115 -5.57 17.22 -10.92
C CYS A 115 -6.53 18.16 -10.15
N LYS A 116 -6.43 18.21 -8.82
CA LYS A 116 -7.22 19.16 -8.00
C LYS A 116 -6.95 20.60 -8.40
N HIS A 117 -5.67 20.97 -8.51
CA HIS A 117 -5.29 22.32 -8.89
C HIS A 117 -5.76 22.70 -10.31
N ALA A 118 -5.69 21.78 -11.27
CA ALA A 118 -6.26 22.01 -12.60
C ALA A 118 -7.79 22.16 -12.53
N ALA A 119 -8.49 21.31 -11.75
CA ALA A 119 -9.93 21.42 -11.59
C ALA A 119 -10.34 22.78 -10.97
N THR A 120 -9.61 23.29 -9.97
CA THR A 120 -9.86 24.61 -9.37
C THR A 120 -9.60 25.77 -10.33
N GLN A 121 -8.78 25.56 -11.36
CA GLN A 121 -8.57 26.51 -12.46
C GLN A 121 -9.61 26.39 -13.56
N GLY A 122 -10.63 25.53 -13.39
CA GLY A 122 -11.74 25.39 -14.33
C GLY A 122 -11.55 24.31 -15.40
N PHE A 123 -10.46 23.53 -15.37
CA PHE A 123 -10.29 22.41 -16.29
C PHE A 123 -11.28 21.29 -15.96
N LYS A 124 -12.28 21.08 -16.84
CA LYS A 124 -13.37 20.13 -16.62
C LYS A 124 -13.08 18.70 -17.08
N ASN A 125 -12.07 18.48 -17.92
CA ASN A 125 -11.68 17.15 -18.37
C ASN A 125 -10.20 16.96 -18.11
N ILE A 126 -9.85 15.99 -17.26
CA ILE A 126 -8.47 15.74 -16.86
C ILE A 126 -8.14 14.28 -17.19
N LEU A 127 -7.05 14.08 -17.93
CA LEU A 127 -6.55 12.76 -18.29
C LEU A 127 -5.26 12.46 -17.52
N VAL A 128 -5.32 11.50 -16.61
CA VAL A 128 -4.15 10.95 -15.92
C VAL A 128 -3.57 9.82 -16.76
N VAL A 129 -2.27 9.87 -17.05
CA VAL A 129 -1.57 8.81 -17.78
C VAL A 129 -0.68 8.05 -16.81
N ALA A 130 -1.06 6.81 -16.49
CA ALA A 130 -0.35 6.00 -15.51
C ALA A 130 -0.45 4.51 -15.85
N THR A 131 0.46 3.71 -15.32
CA THR A 131 0.46 2.26 -15.52
C THR A 131 0.43 1.48 -14.22
N ASP A 132 0.50 2.20 -13.10
CA ASP A 132 0.38 1.65 -11.75
C ASP A 132 -1.09 1.54 -11.34
N THR A 133 -1.42 0.43 -10.69
CA THR A 133 -2.78 0.16 -10.19
C THR A 133 -3.15 1.10 -9.05
N ASP A 134 -2.15 1.56 -8.27
CA ASP A 134 -2.39 2.50 -7.16
C ASP A 134 -3.04 3.79 -7.67
N VAL A 135 -2.59 4.29 -8.83
CA VAL A 135 -3.19 5.48 -9.48
C VAL A 135 -4.66 5.23 -9.87
N VAL A 136 -5.02 4.03 -10.31
CA VAL A 136 -6.42 3.70 -10.65
C VAL A 136 -7.31 3.84 -9.42
N LEU A 137 -6.89 3.28 -8.29
CA LEU A 137 -7.68 3.29 -7.07
C LEU A 137 -7.71 4.67 -6.42
N LEU A 138 -6.58 5.38 -6.38
CA LEU A 138 -6.53 6.78 -5.95
C LEU A 138 -7.49 7.65 -6.77
N SER A 139 -7.50 7.47 -8.10
CA SER A 139 -8.35 8.27 -8.98
C SER A 139 -9.84 7.98 -8.78
N ILE A 140 -10.23 6.72 -8.56
CA ILE A 140 -11.63 6.38 -8.25
C ILE A 140 -12.01 6.93 -6.87
N ALA A 141 -11.14 6.77 -5.87
CA ALA A 141 -11.41 7.21 -4.50
C ALA A 141 -11.50 8.74 -4.37
N LEU A 142 -10.73 9.48 -5.18
CA LEU A 142 -10.62 10.93 -5.09
C LEU A 142 -11.47 11.68 -6.12
N ALA A 143 -11.92 11.04 -7.20
CA ALA A 143 -12.78 11.67 -8.20
C ALA A 143 -14.01 12.40 -7.62
N PRO A 144 -14.72 11.88 -6.60
CA PRO A 144 -15.85 12.60 -5.98
C PRO A 144 -15.49 13.95 -5.35
N TYR A 145 -14.20 14.20 -5.08
CA TYR A 145 -13.70 15.42 -4.44
C TYR A 145 -13.06 16.39 -5.44
N LEU A 146 -13.13 16.09 -6.74
CA LEU A 146 -12.59 16.92 -7.81
C LEU A 146 -13.73 17.42 -8.68
N ASP A 147 -13.78 18.73 -8.92
CA ASP A 147 -14.78 19.36 -9.80
C ASP A 147 -14.39 19.22 -11.30
N CYS A 148 -14.22 17.97 -11.74
CA CYS A 148 -13.85 17.61 -13.10
C CYS A 148 -14.26 16.16 -13.46
N GLN A 149 -14.31 15.86 -14.76
CA GLN A 149 -14.32 14.49 -15.27
C GLN A 149 -12.90 13.94 -15.28
N LEU A 150 -12.62 13.07 -14.32
CA LEU A 150 -11.32 12.41 -14.21
C LEU A 150 -11.28 11.13 -15.06
N TRP A 151 -10.35 11.09 -16.01
CA TRP A 151 -10.08 9.98 -16.90
C TRP A 151 -8.70 9.40 -16.64
N LEU A 152 -8.53 8.09 -16.81
CA LEU A 152 -7.24 7.43 -16.80
C LEU A 152 -6.92 6.81 -18.15
N ASN A 153 -5.77 7.14 -18.73
CA ASN A 153 -5.14 6.34 -19.78
C ASN A 153 -4.22 5.32 -19.11
N PHE A 154 -4.74 4.11 -18.90
CA PHE A 154 -4.10 3.05 -18.14
C PHE A 154 -3.50 1.96 -19.03
N GLY A 155 -2.27 1.54 -18.74
CA GLY A 155 -1.61 0.39 -19.37
C GLY A 155 -0.62 0.74 -20.49
N HIS A 156 -0.06 -0.29 -21.12
CA HIS A 156 0.97 -0.17 -22.15
C HIS A 156 0.59 -0.87 -23.46
N GLY A 157 1.10 -0.34 -24.57
CA GLY A 157 0.94 -0.95 -25.90
C GLY A 157 -0.52 -1.24 -26.26
N ALA A 158 -0.78 -2.48 -26.69
CA ALA A 158 -2.11 -2.95 -27.09
C ALA A 158 -3.12 -3.07 -25.92
N HIS A 159 -2.67 -2.98 -24.67
CA HIS A 159 -3.53 -3.10 -23.49
C HIS A 159 -3.89 -1.75 -22.87
N LYS A 160 -3.67 -0.64 -23.58
CA LYS A 160 -4.11 0.69 -23.15
C LYS A 160 -5.64 0.77 -23.08
N ARG A 161 -6.15 1.36 -22.00
CA ARG A 161 -7.58 1.54 -21.76
C ARG A 161 -7.83 2.93 -21.21
N TYR A 162 -8.94 3.53 -21.64
CA TYR A 162 -9.46 4.74 -21.02
C TYR A 162 -10.47 4.34 -19.94
N ILE A 163 -10.20 4.74 -18.71
CA ILE A 163 -11.02 4.42 -17.54
C ILE A 163 -11.67 5.71 -17.03
N PRO A 164 -13.01 5.85 -17.06
CA PRO A 164 -13.69 7.00 -16.51
C PRO A 164 -13.83 6.87 -14.98
N SER A 165 -12.78 7.24 -14.24
CA SER A 165 -12.76 7.09 -12.78
C SER A 165 -13.93 7.80 -12.09
N HIS A 166 -14.35 8.96 -12.61
CA HIS A 166 -15.52 9.69 -12.12
C HIS A 166 -16.83 8.89 -12.24
N GLN A 167 -17.07 8.19 -13.36
CA GLN A 167 -18.27 7.36 -13.54
C GLN A 167 -18.23 6.09 -12.69
N ILE A 168 -17.04 5.52 -12.48
CA ILE A 168 -16.89 4.38 -11.57
C ILE A 168 -17.20 4.82 -10.13
N ALA A 169 -16.65 5.95 -9.71
CA ALA A 169 -16.89 6.49 -8.37
C ALA A 169 -18.37 6.83 -8.13
N GLU A 170 -19.04 7.40 -9.14
CA GLU A 170 -20.48 7.65 -9.12
C GLU A 170 -21.29 6.36 -8.91
N LYS A 171 -20.96 5.29 -9.65
CA LYS A 171 -21.65 3.98 -9.53
C LYS A 171 -21.38 3.29 -8.20
N LEU A 172 -20.17 3.40 -7.66
CA LEU A 172 -19.82 2.84 -6.36
C LEU A 172 -20.39 3.66 -5.20
N GLY A 173 -20.63 4.96 -5.43
CA GLY A 173 -20.99 5.91 -4.39
C GLY A 173 -19.78 6.37 -3.57
N LEU A 174 -19.95 7.50 -2.88
CA LEU A 174 -18.91 8.18 -2.11
C LEU A 174 -18.23 7.26 -1.09
N ASN A 175 -19.04 6.51 -0.34
CA ASN A 175 -18.58 5.70 0.79
C ASN A 175 -17.69 4.53 0.35
N ILE A 176 -18.12 3.76 -0.65
CA ILE A 176 -17.33 2.64 -1.18
C ILE A 176 -16.09 3.18 -1.88
N SER A 177 -16.22 4.25 -2.68
CA SER A 177 -15.10 4.87 -3.38
C SER A 177 -14.01 5.31 -2.40
N ARG A 178 -14.37 5.98 -1.30
CA ARG A 178 -13.40 6.36 -0.27
C ARG A 178 -12.80 5.15 0.44
N GLY A 179 -13.62 4.16 0.78
CA GLY A 179 -13.18 2.93 1.43
C GLY A 179 -12.23 2.06 0.58
N LEU A 180 -12.13 2.29 -0.73
CA LEU A 180 -11.18 1.58 -1.60
C LEU A 180 -9.72 1.79 -1.18
N LEU A 181 -9.39 2.93 -0.57
CA LEU A 181 -8.01 3.20 -0.11
C LEU A 181 -7.59 2.20 0.95
N LEU A 182 -8.36 2.05 2.04
CA LEU A 182 -8.06 1.02 3.04
C LEU A 182 -8.22 -0.39 2.47
N PHE A 183 -9.27 -0.66 1.70
CA PHE A 183 -9.47 -1.99 1.11
C PHE A 183 -8.23 -2.44 0.32
N HIS A 184 -7.67 -1.54 -0.49
CA HIS A 184 -6.47 -1.85 -1.28
C HIS A 184 -5.24 -2.07 -0.42
N ALA A 185 -4.97 -1.17 0.53
CA ALA A 185 -3.82 -1.27 1.43
C ALA A 185 -3.92 -2.53 2.30
N PHE A 186 -5.07 -2.79 2.91
CA PHE A 186 -5.32 -3.93 3.79
C PHE A 186 -5.26 -5.27 3.05
N THR A 187 -5.73 -5.34 1.80
CA THR A 187 -5.58 -6.56 0.99
C THR A 187 -4.20 -6.72 0.36
N GLY A 188 -3.32 -5.73 0.56
CA GLY A 188 -1.91 -5.71 0.16
C GLY A 188 -1.63 -4.80 -1.03
N CYS A 189 -0.55 -4.03 -0.91
CA CYS A 189 0.00 -3.10 -1.91
C CYS A 189 1.53 -3.09 -1.81
N ASP A 190 2.20 -2.12 -2.42
CA ASP A 190 3.68 -2.04 -2.41
C ASP A 190 4.31 -2.02 -1.01
N THR A 191 3.65 -1.37 -0.04
CA THR A 191 4.17 -1.15 1.33
C THR A 191 3.49 -2.04 2.38
N VAL A 192 2.46 -2.79 1.98
CA VAL A 192 1.64 -3.60 2.89
C VAL A 192 1.53 -5.02 2.34
N SER A 193 1.91 -6.00 3.16
CA SER A 193 1.86 -7.42 2.81
C SER A 193 0.45 -7.88 2.42
N THR A 194 0.35 -8.93 1.60
CA THR A 194 -0.93 -9.57 1.29
C THR A 194 -1.29 -10.66 2.30
N PHE A 195 -2.57 -11.05 2.32
CA PHE A 195 -3.02 -12.26 3.01
C PHE A 195 -2.79 -13.49 2.12
N SER A 196 -2.14 -14.51 2.65
CA SER A 196 -1.82 -15.73 1.91
C SER A 196 -3.08 -16.42 1.38
N GLY A 197 -3.10 -16.75 0.09
CA GLY A 197 -4.24 -17.38 -0.58
C GLY A 197 -5.48 -16.48 -0.78
N ILE A 198 -5.43 -15.21 -0.38
CA ILE A 198 -6.54 -14.27 -0.53
C ILE A 198 -6.22 -13.22 -1.59
N GLY A 199 -6.95 -13.27 -2.71
CA GLY A 199 -6.91 -12.22 -3.74
C GLY A 199 -7.90 -11.08 -3.46
N LYS A 200 -7.70 -9.92 -4.10
CA LYS A 200 -8.61 -8.77 -3.98
C LYS A 200 -10.04 -9.09 -4.39
N THR A 201 -10.24 -9.94 -5.40
CA THR A 201 -11.58 -10.40 -5.79
C THR A 201 -12.28 -11.16 -4.65
N THR A 202 -11.56 -12.04 -3.95
CA THR A 202 -12.09 -12.75 -2.78
C THR A 202 -12.45 -11.77 -1.68
N ALA A 203 -11.55 -10.85 -1.35
CA ALA A 203 -11.80 -9.83 -0.32
C ALA A 203 -12.98 -8.91 -0.68
N TRP A 204 -13.13 -8.53 -1.95
CA TRP A 204 -14.26 -7.73 -2.44
C TRP A 204 -15.59 -8.45 -2.28
N ASN A 205 -15.64 -9.74 -2.66
CA ASN A 205 -16.83 -10.57 -2.53
C ASN A 205 -17.24 -10.80 -1.07
N VAL A 206 -16.32 -10.63 -0.12
CA VAL A 206 -16.61 -10.62 1.33
C VAL A 206 -17.03 -9.23 1.82
N TRP A 207 -16.39 -8.17 1.32
CA TRP A 207 -16.72 -6.81 1.73
C TRP A 207 -18.14 -6.42 1.33
N MET A 208 -18.56 -6.70 0.08
CA MET A 208 -19.86 -6.25 -0.42
C MET A 208 -21.06 -6.73 0.42
N PRO A 209 -21.17 -8.01 0.83
CA PRO A 209 -22.20 -8.47 1.76
C PRO A 209 -22.10 -7.85 3.16
N MET A 210 -20.89 -7.49 3.60
CA MET A 210 -20.62 -6.92 4.93
C MET A 210 -20.55 -5.38 4.91
N LYS A 211 -20.90 -4.74 3.80
CA LYS A 211 -20.59 -3.33 3.54
C LYS A 211 -21.16 -2.37 4.58
N GLU A 212 -22.33 -2.64 5.15
CA GLU A 212 -22.95 -1.78 6.15
C GLU A 212 -22.11 -1.70 7.44
N ILE A 213 -21.37 -2.77 7.76
CA ILE A 213 -20.53 -2.87 8.96
C ILE A 213 -19.10 -2.44 8.66
N ILE A 214 -18.56 -2.87 7.52
CA ILE A 214 -17.13 -2.72 7.19
C ILE A 214 -16.81 -1.39 6.50
N THR A 215 -17.72 -0.84 5.69
CA THR A 215 -17.46 0.41 4.96
C THR A 215 -17.19 1.60 5.89
N PRO A 216 -17.91 1.81 7.01
CA PRO A 216 -17.57 2.88 7.95
C PRO A 216 -16.13 2.79 8.47
N ILE A 217 -15.66 1.57 8.77
CA ILE A 217 -14.29 1.31 9.21
C ILE A 217 -13.28 1.62 8.11
N PHE A 218 -13.59 1.21 6.88
CA PHE A 218 -12.74 1.47 5.72
C PHE A 218 -12.62 2.96 5.43
N ILE A 219 -13.71 3.72 5.55
CA ILE A 219 -13.68 5.18 5.41
C ILE A 219 -12.86 5.82 6.51
N GLN A 220 -13.07 5.42 7.77
CA GLN A 220 -12.36 5.97 8.93
C GLN A 220 -10.84 5.85 8.76
N LEU A 221 -10.34 4.68 8.36
CA LEU A 221 -8.90 4.46 8.16
C LEU A 221 -8.40 4.86 6.76
N SER A 222 -9.29 5.34 5.88
CA SER A 222 -8.92 6.07 4.66
C SER A 222 -8.72 7.57 4.93
N MET A 223 -8.68 7.95 6.20
CA MET A 223 -8.29 9.25 6.74
C MET A 223 -7.21 9.03 7.81
N PRO A 224 -6.42 10.06 8.17
CA PRO A 224 -5.52 10.00 9.33
C PRO A 224 -6.29 9.65 10.61
N ALA A 225 -6.21 8.40 11.06
CA ALA A 225 -7.00 7.88 12.17
C ALA A 225 -6.27 6.76 12.90
N GLN A 226 -6.40 6.75 14.23
CA GLN A 226 -5.88 5.67 15.07
C GLN A 226 -6.75 4.42 14.96
N ILE A 227 -6.16 3.26 15.25
CA ILE A 227 -6.86 1.97 15.32
C ILE A 227 -7.18 1.68 16.78
N ASP A 228 -8.45 1.89 17.16
CA ASP A 228 -8.96 1.47 18.46
C ASP A 228 -9.40 0.00 18.46
N GLU A 229 -9.83 -0.49 19.62
CA GLU A 229 -10.27 -1.87 19.81
C GLU A 229 -11.53 -2.22 19.00
N ALA A 230 -12.47 -1.28 18.84
CA ALA A 230 -13.71 -1.50 18.09
C ALA A 230 -13.43 -1.63 16.59
N VAL A 231 -12.58 -0.77 16.05
CA VAL A 231 -12.07 -0.85 14.68
C VAL A 231 -11.33 -2.16 14.45
N MET A 232 -10.41 -2.51 15.35
CA MET A 232 -9.63 -3.74 15.24
C MET A 232 -10.53 -4.98 15.25
N CYS A 233 -11.56 -5.00 16.10
CA CYS A 233 -12.56 -6.08 16.14
C CYS A 233 -13.27 -6.28 14.79
N GLN A 234 -13.64 -5.20 14.09
CA GLN A 234 -14.26 -5.31 12.76
C GLN A 234 -13.26 -5.76 11.68
N LEU A 235 -12.01 -5.29 11.73
CA LEU A 235 -10.95 -5.76 10.82
C LEU A 235 -10.63 -7.25 11.05
N GLU A 236 -10.65 -7.69 12.30
CA GLU A 236 -10.49 -9.09 12.69
C GLU A 236 -11.62 -9.95 12.12
N ARG A 237 -12.87 -9.51 12.31
CA ARG A 237 -14.06 -10.17 11.75
C ARG A 237 -14.00 -10.25 10.22
N PHE A 238 -13.60 -9.17 9.55
CA PHE A 238 -13.42 -9.16 8.10
C PHE A 238 -12.33 -10.15 7.66
N THR A 239 -11.22 -10.20 8.39
CA THR A 239 -10.11 -11.15 8.13
C THR A 239 -10.58 -12.60 8.28
N VAL A 240 -11.36 -12.92 9.32
CA VAL A 240 -11.93 -14.26 9.48
C VAL A 240 -12.83 -14.62 8.30
N ALA A 241 -13.70 -13.69 7.89
CA ALA A 241 -14.62 -13.89 6.78
C ALA A 241 -13.91 -14.12 5.43
N MET A 242 -12.75 -13.49 5.21
CA MET A 242 -11.91 -13.73 4.02
C MET A 242 -11.40 -15.17 3.92
N TYR A 243 -11.05 -15.80 5.05
CA TYR A 243 -10.52 -17.18 5.06
C TYR A 243 -11.62 -18.24 5.24
N LYS A 244 -12.75 -17.89 5.86
CA LYS A 244 -13.84 -18.82 6.18
C LYS A 244 -15.19 -18.11 6.10
N SER A 245 -16.02 -18.53 5.14
CA SER A 245 -17.32 -17.89 4.85
C SER A 245 -18.47 -18.24 5.82
N THR A 246 -18.32 -19.20 6.75
CA THR A 246 -19.49 -19.89 7.35
C THR A 246 -19.46 -20.15 8.86
N LEU A 247 -18.45 -19.68 9.61
CA LEU A 247 -18.38 -19.95 11.05
C LEU A 247 -18.80 -18.72 11.87
N PRO A 248 -19.48 -18.89 13.02
CA PRO A 248 -19.81 -17.80 13.95
C PRO A 248 -18.58 -17.27 14.71
N ILE A 249 -17.38 -17.53 14.20
CA ILE A 249 -16.11 -17.15 14.83
C ILE A 249 -15.79 -15.72 14.41
N LEU A 250 -15.57 -14.85 15.40
CA LEU A 250 -15.30 -13.43 15.18
C LEU A 250 -13.83 -13.07 15.33
N THR A 251 -13.03 -13.92 15.99
CA THR A 251 -11.61 -13.65 16.25
C THR A 251 -10.69 -14.54 15.41
N VAL A 252 -9.55 -14.01 14.97
CA VAL A 252 -8.56 -14.78 14.20
C VAL A 252 -7.92 -15.86 15.06
N ASN A 253 -7.73 -15.63 16.36
CA ASN A 253 -7.12 -16.62 17.24
C ASN A 253 -8.03 -17.84 17.43
N GLU A 254 -9.33 -17.67 17.65
CA GLU A 254 -10.29 -18.78 17.68
C GLU A 254 -10.39 -19.45 16.31
N ALA A 255 -10.38 -18.67 15.23
CA ALA A 255 -10.47 -19.21 13.87
C ALA A 255 -9.27 -20.09 13.53
N ARG A 256 -8.08 -19.71 14.02
CA ARG A 256 -6.81 -20.47 13.94
C ARG A 256 -6.86 -21.76 14.75
N MET A 257 -7.36 -21.73 15.99
CA MET A 257 -7.50 -22.95 16.80
C MET A 257 -8.43 -23.98 16.15
N ASN A 258 -9.46 -23.49 15.44
CA ASN A 258 -10.40 -24.30 14.70
C ASN A 258 -9.96 -24.57 13.24
N GLN A 259 -8.76 -24.16 12.81
CA GLN A 259 -8.16 -24.64 11.58
C GLN A 259 -7.42 -25.94 11.92
N GLY A 260 -7.96 -27.07 11.47
CA GLY A 260 -7.26 -28.36 11.52
C GLY A 260 -5.95 -28.35 10.72
N ASP A 261 -5.35 -29.53 10.52
CA ASP A 261 -4.04 -29.71 9.90
C ASP A 261 -4.02 -29.22 8.43
N ARG A 262 -3.75 -27.93 8.24
CA ARG A 262 -3.52 -27.29 6.94
C ARG A 262 -2.06 -26.87 6.89
N ASN A 263 -1.51 -26.86 5.68
CA ASN A 263 -0.21 -26.22 5.40
C ASN A 263 -0.14 -24.86 6.09
N ILE A 264 1.00 -24.59 6.74
CA ILE A 264 1.21 -23.39 7.57
C ILE A 264 0.90 -22.09 6.82
N GLU A 265 1.07 -22.11 5.51
CA GLU A 265 0.81 -21.00 4.58
C GLU A 265 -0.68 -20.63 4.46
N ASN A 266 -1.60 -21.51 4.86
CA ASN A 266 -3.06 -21.31 4.77
C ASN A 266 -3.70 -20.97 6.13
N ILE A 267 -2.88 -20.72 7.15
CA ILE A 267 -3.34 -20.37 8.50
C ILE A 267 -3.60 -18.86 8.56
N LEU A 268 -4.71 -18.43 9.16
CA LEU A 268 -4.98 -17.01 9.42
C LEU A 268 -3.82 -16.40 10.22
N PRO A 269 -3.51 -15.10 10.14
CA PRO A 269 -2.50 -14.47 11.00
C PRO A 269 -2.90 -14.55 12.49
N THR A 270 -1.92 -14.50 13.39
CA THR A 270 -2.21 -14.25 14.82
C THR A 270 -2.83 -12.86 14.97
N GLN A 271 -3.60 -12.64 16.04
CA GLN A 271 -4.18 -11.31 16.30
C GLN A 271 -3.11 -10.22 16.38
N ASP A 272 -1.98 -10.51 17.04
CA ASP A 272 -0.88 -9.55 17.15
C ASP A 272 -0.25 -9.21 15.77
N ALA A 273 -0.05 -10.21 14.91
CA ALA A 273 0.43 -9.96 13.55
C ALA A 273 -0.60 -9.17 12.72
N LEU A 274 -1.89 -9.45 12.90
CA LEU A 274 -2.97 -8.72 12.26
C LEU A 274 -3.02 -7.25 12.71
N ILE A 275 -2.78 -6.95 13.99
CA ILE A 275 -2.68 -5.57 14.49
C ILE A 275 -1.55 -4.82 13.78
N GLN A 276 -0.37 -5.42 13.64
CA GLN A 276 0.74 -4.76 12.93
C GLN A 276 0.41 -4.55 11.44
N HIS A 277 -0.25 -5.53 10.81
CA HIS A 277 -0.68 -5.40 9.42
C HIS A 277 -1.75 -4.30 9.24
N ALA A 278 -2.74 -4.23 10.13
CA ALA A 278 -3.78 -3.20 10.12
C ALA A 278 -3.18 -1.80 10.28
N LYS A 279 -2.19 -1.65 11.17
CA LYS A 279 -1.43 -0.40 11.32
C LYS A 279 -0.76 0.00 10.01
N ARG A 280 -0.04 -0.91 9.34
CA ARG A 280 0.59 -0.59 8.06
C ARG A 280 -0.43 -0.20 6.99
N ALA A 281 -1.56 -0.89 6.93
CA ALA A 281 -2.65 -0.57 6.03
C ALA A 281 -3.21 0.83 6.28
N ALA A 282 -3.56 1.16 7.53
CA ALA A 282 -4.08 2.47 7.92
C ALA A 282 -3.07 3.60 7.70
N TYR A 283 -1.77 3.33 7.88
CA TYR A 283 -0.71 4.27 7.53
C TYR A 283 -0.74 4.60 6.05
N GLN A 284 -0.74 3.58 5.17
CA GLN A 284 -0.75 3.80 3.73
C GLN A 284 -2.06 4.46 3.27
N SER A 285 -3.22 3.96 3.71
CA SER A 285 -4.51 4.45 3.24
C SER A 285 -4.92 5.79 3.83
N GLY A 286 -4.63 6.02 5.11
CA GLY A 286 -5.07 7.20 5.84
C GLY A 286 -4.04 8.33 5.81
N HIS A 287 -2.79 8.01 6.18
CA HIS A 287 -1.74 9.02 6.31
C HIS A 287 -1.04 9.36 4.99
N ILE A 288 -0.93 8.43 4.05
CA ILE A 288 -0.35 8.71 2.72
C ILE A 288 -1.47 9.05 1.73
N TRP A 289 -2.30 8.08 1.37
CA TRP A 289 -3.32 8.24 0.33
C TRP A 289 -4.50 9.12 0.75
N GLY A 290 -4.89 9.09 2.02
CA GLY A 290 -6.03 9.84 2.53
C GLY A 290 -5.83 11.37 2.47
N GLN A 291 -4.58 11.82 2.46
CA GLN A 291 -4.17 13.23 2.42
C GLN A 291 -3.66 13.65 1.02
N THR A 292 -3.90 12.84 -0.03
CA THR A 292 -3.35 13.06 -1.38
C THR A 292 -3.64 14.44 -1.97
N LEU A 293 -4.74 15.08 -1.57
CA LEU A 293 -5.17 16.36 -2.10
C LEU A 293 -4.59 17.57 -1.32
N ASP A 294 -3.77 17.31 -0.32
CA ASP A 294 -3.06 18.32 0.47
C ASP A 294 -1.59 18.34 0.06
N LYS A 295 -1.02 19.50 -0.26
CA LYS A 295 0.39 19.57 -0.70
C LYS A 295 1.42 19.22 0.40
N HIS A 296 0.97 19.22 1.66
CA HIS A 296 1.78 18.91 2.85
C HIS A 296 1.08 17.88 3.75
N PRO A 297 0.88 16.62 3.32
CA PRO A 297 0.43 15.55 4.21
C PRO A 297 1.27 15.49 5.50
N VAL A 298 0.58 15.32 6.62
CA VAL A 298 1.21 15.06 7.92
C VAL A 298 1.38 13.57 8.10
N ILE A 299 2.63 13.11 8.00
CA ILE A 299 2.97 11.70 8.01
C ILE A 299 3.60 11.33 9.36
N PRO A 300 3.02 10.40 10.14
CA PRO A 300 3.56 9.99 11.43
C PRO A 300 4.80 9.11 11.27
N CYS A 301 5.52 8.88 12.37
CA CYS A 301 6.71 8.03 12.38
C CYS A 301 6.32 6.55 12.13
N PRO A 302 6.94 5.84 11.16
CA PRO A 302 6.58 4.45 10.86
C PRO A 302 6.73 3.47 12.03
N SER A 303 7.58 3.78 13.03
CA SER A 303 7.81 2.90 14.20
C SER A 303 6.55 2.63 15.02
N GLU A 304 5.57 3.53 14.99
CA GLU A 304 4.29 3.37 15.70
C GLU A 304 3.26 2.59 14.86
N TRP A 305 3.54 2.42 13.57
CA TRP A 305 2.60 1.97 12.55
C TRP A 305 2.95 0.61 11.93
N GLY A 306 3.68 -0.23 12.66
CA GLY A 306 3.95 -1.60 12.24
C GLY A 306 5.22 -1.77 11.40
N TRP A 307 6.14 -0.80 11.48
CA TRP A 307 7.53 -0.94 11.03
C TRP A 307 8.50 -0.89 12.20
N THR A 308 9.72 -1.37 11.97
CA THR A 308 10.86 -1.23 12.89
C THR A 308 12.07 -0.79 12.07
N ARG A 309 12.93 0.02 12.69
CA ARG A 309 14.14 0.52 12.03
C ARG A 309 15.28 -0.46 12.25
N GLU A 310 15.87 -0.93 11.15
CA GLU A 310 17.10 -1.72 11.13
C GLU A 310 18.19 -0.91 10.43
N GLU A 311 19.28 -0.58 11.13
CA GLU A 311 20.42 0.24 10.67
C GLU A 311 20.03 1.50 9.88
N THR A 312 19.75 1.36 8.58
CA THR A 312 19.39 2.45 7.64
C THR A 312 18.06 2.26 6.92
N SER A 313 17.27 1.24 7.26
CA SER A 313 16.03 0.92 6.53
C SER A 313 14.87 0.55 7.44
N TRP A 314 13.65 0.77 6.93
CA TRP A 314 12.42 0.36 7.60
C TRP A 314 12.00 -1.03 7.14
N VAL A 315 11.81 -1.94 8.08
CA VAL A 315 11.32 -3.30 7.82
C VAL A 315 9.98 -3.52 8.51
N HIS A 316 9.22 -4.50 8.02
CA HIS A 316 7.94 -4.86 8.64
C HIS A 316 8.15 -5.39 10.06
N LYS A 317 7.44 -4.80 11.00
CA LYS A 317 7.23 -5.41 12.31
C LYS A 317 6.14 -6.47 12.16
N TRP A 318 6.53 -7.73 11.99
CA TRP A 318 5.58 -8.81 11.73
C TRP A 318 4.75 -9.18 12.95
N THR A 319 5.36 -9.19 14.13
CA THR A 319 4.71 -9.53 15.40
C THR A 319 5.52 -8.94 16.56
N THR A 320 4.87 -8.65 17.68
CA THR A 320 5.49 -8.37 18.98
C THR A 320 5.67 -9.62 19.82
N LEU A 321 5.01 -10.72 19.43
CA LEU A 321 5.13 -11.99 20.14
C LEU A 321 6.51 -12.61 19.88
N PRO A 322 7.09 -13.26 20.90
CA PRO A 322 8.32 -13.99 20.70
C PRO A 322 8.08 -15.20 19.80
N GLU A 323 9.13 -15.65 19.10
CA GLU A 323 9.04 -16.86 18.28
C GLU A 323 8.53 -18.04 19.12
N ALA A 324 7.51 -18.74 18.59
CA ALA A 324 6.90 -19.86 19.28
C ALA A 324 7.94 -20.93 19.69
N ALA A 325 8.96 -21.16 18.87
CA ALA A 325 10.05 -22.10 19.18
C ALA A 325 10.88 -21.69 20.42
N LYS A 326 10.98 -20.39 20.71
CA LYS A 326 11.77 -19.85 21.83
C LYS A 326 10.98 -19.84 23.14
N VAL A 327 9.65 -19.87 23.10
CA VAL A 327 8.79 -19.65 24.28
C VAL A 327 7.82 -20.80 24.56
N CYS A 328 7.31 -21.47 23.54
CA CYS A 328 6.40 -22.60 23.71
C CYS A 328 7.17 -23.91 23.91
N ARG A 329 7.59 -24.17 25.16
CA ARG A 329 7.99 -25.53 25.58
C ARG A 329 6.83 -26.54 25.39
N GLU A 330 5.57 -26.07 25.41
CA GLU A 330 4.34 -26.86 25.26
C GLU A 330 4.06 -27.42 23.86
N LEU A 331 4.83 -27.01 22.83
CA LEU A 331 4.81 -27.66 21.51
C LEU A 331 5.54 -29.02 21.52
N LEU A 332 6.14 -29.40 22.65
CA LEU A 332 6.64 -30.74 22.89
C LEU A 332 5.49 -31.75 22.83
N LYS A 333 5.36 -32.43 21.70
CA LYS A 333 4.52 -33.61 21.56
C LYS A 333 5.29 -34.88 21.92
N CYS A 334 4.68 -35.74 22.73
CA CYS A 334 5.20 -37.09 22.93
C CYS A 334 4.57 -38.06 21.94
N GLY A 335 5.32 -39.11 21.58
CA GLY A 335 4.82 -40.26 20.81
C GLY A 335 4.20 -41.34 21.70
N CYS A 336 3.87 -41.03 22.96
CA CYS A 336 3.28 -42.01 23.87
C CYS A 336 1.82 -42.26 23.47
N LYS A 337 1.36 -43.51 23.51
CA LYS A 337 -0.05 -43.86 23.26
C LYS A 337 -0.86 -43.96 24.56
N THR A 338 -0.25 -44.49 25.61
CA THR A 338 -0.80 -44.58 26.99
C THR A 338 0.36 -44.51 28.01
N ASN A 339 0.06 -44.28 29.30
CA ASN A 339 1.00 -44.34 30.44
C ASN A 339 2.30 -43.52 30.26
N CYS A 340 2.17 -42.21 30.08
CA CYS A 340 3.29 -41.29 29.90
C CYS A 340 4.12 -41.15 31.18
N SER A 341 5.29 -41.79 31.22
CA SER A 341 6.19 -41.81 32.38
C SER A 341 7.62 -41.37 32.00
N GLY A 342 8.67 -41.86 32.67
CA GLY A 342 10.06 -41.38 32.55
C GLY A 342 10.68 -41.38 31.13
N ARG A 343 10.06 -42.02 30.13
CA ARG A 343 10.47 -41.95 28.71
C ARG A 343 9.68 -40.92 27.88
N CYS A 344 8.60 -40.36 28.42
CA CYS A 344 7.79 -39.33 27.77
C CYS A 344 8.56 -38.02 27.67
N ARG A 345 8.62 -37.43 26.48
CA ARG A 345 9.27 -36.13 26.25
C ARG A 345 8.60 -34.99 27.05
N CYS A 346 7.27 -35.02 27.17
CA CYS A 346 6.54 -34.03 27.96
C CYS A 346 6.88 -34.15 29.45
N CYS A 347 6.85 -35.36 30.01
CA CYS A 347 7.19 -35.61 31.41
C CYS A 347 8.66 -35.23 31.72
N LYS A 348 9.60 -35.57 30.84
CA LYS A 348 11.01 -35.17 30.99
C LYS A 348 11.21 -33.66 30.98
N ALA A 349 10.35 -32.94 30.28
CA ALA A 349 10.35 -31.48 30.24
C ALA A 349 9.53 -30.84 31.38
N GLY A 350 8.96 -31.64 32.29
CA GLY A 350 8.12 -31.14 33.39
C GLY A 350 6.74 -30.66 32.95
N LEU A 351 6.26 -31.06 31.76
CA LEU A 351 5.00 -30.61 31.18
C LEU A 351 3.93 -31.72 31.22
N ARG A 352 2.65 -31.31 31.29
CA ARG A 352 1.51 -32.21 31.05
C ARG A 352 1.40 -32.50 29.55
N CYS A 353 0.96 -33.72 29.21
CA CYS A 353 0.66 -34.03 27.82
C CYS A 353 -0.54 -33.21 27.35
N THR A 354 -0.45 -32.64 26.16
CA THR A 354 -1.51 -31.84 25.53
C THR A 354 -2.23 -32.66 24.46
N HIS A 355 -3.31 -32.12 23.89
CA HIS A 355 -4.01 -32.72 22.73
C HIS A 355 -3.13 -32.87 21.48
N LEU A 356 -1.97 -32.20 21.43
CA LEU A 356 -0.98 -32.36 20.36
C LEU A 356 -0.13 -33.63 20.49
N CYS A 357 -0.17 -34.30 21.65
CA CYS A 357 0.53 -35.57 21.90
C CYS A 357 -0.25 -36.76 21.32
N PHE A 358 0.44 -37.86 21.03
CA PHE A 358 -0.22 -39.10 20.55
C PHE A 358 -1.16 -39.73 21.59
N CYS A 359 -0.99 -39.40 22.87
CA CYS A 359 -1.89 -39.81 23.95
C CYS A 359 -3.07 -38.84 24.10
N SER A 360 -3.20 -37.82 23.24
CA SER A 360 -4.29 -36.83 23.23
C SER A 360 -4.54 -36.15 24.59
N GLY A 361 -3.48 -35.95 25.39
CA GLY A 361 -3.58 -35.39 26.74
C GLY A 361 -4.18 -36.31 27.81
N GLN A 362 -4.50 -37.57 27.48
CA GLN A 362 -5.14 -38.53 28.40
C GLN A 362 -4.19 -39.12 29.45
N CYS A 363 -2.90 -38.84 29.35
CA CYS A 363 -1.94 -39.19 30.39
C CYS A 363 -2.04 -38.16 31.53
N ALA A 364 -2.74 -38.52 32.61
CA ALA A 364 -2.56 -37.86 33.90
C ALA A 364 -1.14 -38.15 34.41
N GLN A 365 -0.48 -37.13 34.95
CA GLN A 365 0.79 -37.31 35.68
C GLN A 365 0.56 -38.15 36.93
#